data_AF-A0A7M3DW83-F1
#
_entry.id   AF-A0A7M3DW83-F1
#
_cell.length_a   1.000
_cell.length_b   1.000
_cell.length_c   1.000
_cell.angle_alpha   90.00
_cell.angle_beta   90.00
_cell.angle_gamma   90.00
#
_symmetry.space_group_name_H-M   'P 1'
#
loop_
_entity.id
_entity.type
_entity.pdbx_description
1 polymer ?
#
loop_
_entity_poly.entity_id
_entity_poly.type
_entity_poly.pdbx_seq_one_letter_code
_entity_poly.pdbx_strand_id
1 'polypeptide(L)'
;MKNQVLKDYLIFLVPAFVIPLGLYLTDETSSPTALFKLGLLFPLLLLAMKGLAGFFPPENLRERSVARIAEYAILQGLVFAAFMSMFGGFMQPELQSSFLSTLRQFAFAAVPVSAFHFVSGLNAQKKLRAS
;
A
#
# COMPACT_ATOMS: atom_id res chain seq x y z
N MET A 1 -8.27 -9.46 19.99
CA MET A 1 -7.87 -9.80 18.60
C MET A 1 -9.05 -9.90 17.62
N LYS A 2 -10.05 -10.78 17.81
CA LYS A 2 -11.18 -10.95 16.84
C LYS A 2 -11.93 -9.66 16.46
N ASN A 3 -12.31 -8.82 17.43
CA ASN A 3 -13.00 -7.55 17.15
C ASN A 3 -12.14 -6.53 16.42
N GLN A 4 -10.83 -6.52 16.67
CA GLN A 4 -9.92 -5.59 16.00
C GLN A 4 -9.72 -6.01 14.54
N VAL A 5 -9.53 -7.31 14.27
CA VAL A 5 -9.44 -7.86 12.91
C VAL A 5 -10.72 -7.60 12.12
N LEU A 6 -11.89 -7.79 12.72
CA LEU A 6 -13.18 -7.49 12.08
C LEU A 6 -13.34 -5.99 11.80
N LYS A 7 -12.98 -5.14 12.77
CA LYS A 7 -13.05 -3.68 12.60
C LYS A 7 -12.11 -3.19 11.50
N ASP A 8 -10.89 -3.70 11.48
CA ASP A 8 -9.91 -3.41 10.44
C ASP A 8 -10.45 -3.88 9.09
N TYR A 9 -10.93 -5.12 8.99
CA TYR A 9 -11.55 -5.68 7.79
C TYR A 9 -12.68 -4.80 7.25
N LEU A 10 -13.62 -4.36 8.11
CA LEU A 10 -14.72 -3.48 7.71
C LEU A 10 -14.21 -2.12 7.23
N ILE A 11 -13.20 -1.54 7.89
CA ILE A 11 -12.60 -0.27 7.46
C ILE A 11 -11.96 -0.41 6.07
N PHE A 12 -11.30 -1.53 5.77
CA PHE A 12 -10.68 -1.74 4.45
C PHE A 12 -11.70 -2.08 3.36
N LEU A 13 -12.62 -3.01 3.63
CA LEU A 13 -13.44 -3.65 2.60
C LEU A 13 -14.71 -2.86 2.27
N VAL A 14 -15.33 -2.21 3.27
CA VAL A 14 -16.60 -1.51 3.05
C VAL A 14 -16.43 -0.37 2.05
N PRO A 15 -15.46 0.55 2.17
CA PRO A 15 -15.29 1.61 1.17
C PRO A 15 -14.84 1.05 -0.19
N ALA A 16 -14.00 0.00 -0.18
CA ALA A 16 -13.54 -0.67 -1.40
C ALA A 16 -14.67 -1.27 -2.23
N PHE A 17 -15.79 -1.62 -1.60
CA PHE A 17 -16.97 -2.16 -2.26
C PHE A 17 -18.04 -1.09 -2.53
N VAL A 18 -18.36 -0.26 -1.52
CA VAL A 18 -19.44 0.72 -1.60
C VAL A 18 -19.14 1.82 -2.61
N ILE A 19 -17.88 2.28 -2.71
CA ILE A 19 -17.52 3.36 -3.64
C ILE A 19 -17.67 2.92 -5.10
N PRO A 20 -17.08 1.78 -5.55
CA PRO A 20 -17.29 1.30 -6.92
C PRO A 20 -18.73 0.93 -7.21
N LEU A 21 -19.45 0.33 -6.26
CA LEU A 21 -20.85 -0.04 -6.45
C LEU A 21 -21.74 1.20 -6.61
N GLY A 22 -21.52 2.23 -5.79
CA GLY A 22 -22.24 3.51 -5.92
C GLY A 22 -22.02 4.11 -7.30
N LEU A 23 -20.76 4.19 -7.73
CA LEU A 23 -20.42 4.71 -9.06
C LEU A 23 -20.99 3.86 -10.20
N TYR A 24 -20.95 2.53 -10.09
CA TYR A 24 -21.57 1.64 -11.08
C TYR A 24 -23.07 1.89 -11.25
N LEU A 25 -23.77 2.24 -10.16
CA LEU A 25 -25.21 2.47 -10.17
C LEU A 25 -25.59 3.91 -10.59
N THR A 26 -24.67 4.87 -10.47
CA THR A 26 -24.97 6.30 -10.73
C THR A 26 -24.28 6.88 -11.96
N ASP A 27 -23.23 6.24 -12.47
CA ASP A 27 -22.43 6.70 -13.60
C ASP A 27 -22.31 5.61 -14.68
N GLU A 28 -22.93 5.85 -15.83
CA GLU A 28 -22.93 4.93 -16.97
C GLU A 28 -21.64 5.01 -17.82
N THR A 29 -20.77 5.99 -17.58
CA THR A 29 -19.58 6.23 -18.41
C THR A 29 -18.34 5.49 -17.91
N SER A 30 -18.34 5.08 -16.64
CA SER A 30 -17.21 4.44 -16.00
C SER A 30 -17.05 2.97 -16.42
N SER A 31 -15.92 2.63 -17.03
CA SER A 31 -15.61 1.23 -17.36
C SER A 31 -15.47 0.35 -16.10
N PRO A 32 -15.83 -0.95 -16.16
CA PRO A 32 -15.65 -1.88 -15.04
C PRO A 32 -14.21 -1.91 -14.51
N THR A 33 -13.22 -1.77 -15.38
CA THR A 33 -11.80 -1.71 -15.03
C THR A 33 -11.47 -0.48 -14.19
N ALA A 34 -12.04 0.68 -14.52
CA ALA A 34 -11.85 1.90 -13.75
C ALA A 34 -12.50 1.79 -12.37
N LEU A 35 -13.72 1.25 -12.29
CA LEU A 35 -14.43 1.00 -11.04
C LEU A 35 -13.67 0.03 -10.13
N PHE A 36 -13.11 -1.04 -10.69
CA PHE A 36 -12.26 -1.98 -9.96
C PHE A 36 -11.00 -1.29 -9.40
N LYS A 37 -10.30 -0.49 -10.21
CA LYS A 37 -9.13 0.29 -9.76
C LYS A 37 -9.51 1.28 -8.65
N LEU A 38 -10.65 1.96 -8.75
CA LEU A 38 -11.15 2.85 -7.70
C LEU A 38 -11.41 2.10 -6.38
N GLY A 39 -11.97 0.88 -6.47
CA GLY A 39 -12.19 0.02 -5.31
C GLY A 39 -10.89 -0.39 -4.61
N LEU A 40 -9.82 -0.59 -5.38
CA LEU A 40 -8.51 -0.96 -4.85
C LEU A 40 -7.71 0.22 -4.27
N LEU A 41 -7.97 1.45 -4.72
CA LEU A 41 -7.22 2.63 -4.26
C LEU A 41 -7.31 2.82 -2.75
N PHE A 42 -8.49 2.66 -2.17
CA PHE A 42 -8.69 2.93 -0.76
C PHE A 42 -7.97 1.90 0.15
N PRO A 43 -8.11 0.57 -0.05
CA PRO A 43 -7.28 -0.42 0.63
C PRO A 43 -5.77 -0.16 0.46
N LEU A 44 -5.33 0.16 -0.76
CA LEU A 44 -3.91 0.40 -1.04
C LEU A 44 -3.40 1.65 -0.33
N LEU A 45 -4.17 2.74 -0.30
CA LEU A 45 -3.84 3.96 0.45
C LEU A 45 -3.68 3.65 1.94
N LEU A 46 -4.65 2.92 2.52
CA LEU A 46 -4.59 2.59 3.94
C LEU A 46 -3.39 1.68 4.27
N LEU A 47 -3.11 0.67 3.43
CA LEU A 47 -1.93 -0.19 3.59
C LEU A 47 -0.62 0.60 3.39
N ALA A 48 -0.61 1.58 2.49
CA ALA A 48 0.53 2.48 2.27
C ALA A 48 0.76 3.42 3.48
N MET A 49 -0.31 3.94 4.10
CA MET A 49 -0.24 4.89 5.21
C MET A 49 0.00 4.23 6.58
N LYS A 50 -0.81 3.22 6.93
CA LYS A 50 -0.70 2.52 8.23
C LYS A 50 0.43 1.49 8.23
N GLY A 51 0.98 1.21 7.06
CA GLY A 51 1.99 0.19 6.85
C GLY A 51 1.44 -1.22 6.95
N LEU A 52 2.28 -2.18 6.59
CA LEU A 52 2.04 -3.61 6.83
C LEU A 52 2.23 -3.99 8.31
N ALA A 53 2.11 -3.02 9.24
CA ALA A 53 2.40 -3.19 10.67
C ALA A 53 1.53 -4.27 11.33
N GLY A 54 0.28 -4.46 10.86
CA GLY A 54 -0.58 -5.56 11.31
C GLY A 54 -0.05 -6.96 10.94
N PHE A 55 0.80 -7.06 9.93
CA PHE A 55 1.48 -8.30 9.51
C PHE A 55 2.92 -8.38 10.04
N PHE A 56 3.47 -7.25 10.49
CA PHE A 56 4.86 -7.11 10.95
C PHE A 56 4.91 -6.34 12.27
N PRO A 57 4.37 -6.89 13.36
CA PRO A 57 4.16 -6.19 14.62
C PRO A 57 5.46 -5.55 15.15
N PRO A 58 5.40 -4.30 15.63
CA PRO A 58 6.58 -3.57 16.10
C PRO A 58 7.16 -4.16 17.40
N GLU A 59 6.38 -4.93 18.16
CA GLU A 59 6.80 -5.51 19.45
C GLU A 59 8.06 -6.37 19.34
N ASN A 60 8.28 -7.04 18.21
CA ASN A 60 9.43 -7.93 18.00
C ASN A 60 10.57 -7.27 17.22
N LEU A 61 10.53 -5.95 17.02
CA LEU A 61 11.53 -5.26 16.19
C LEU A 61 12.94 -5.36 16.79
N ARG A 62 13.08 -5.45 18.12
CA ARG A 62 14.37 -5.61 18.80
C ARG A 62 15.14 -6.86 18.34
N GLU A 63 14.44 -7.98 18.21
CA GLU A 63 15.02 -9.31 17.91
C GLU A 63 14.91 -9.71 16.43
N ARG A 64 14.16 -8.94 15.63
CA ARG A 64 13.94 -9.23 14.22
C ARG A 64 15.26 -9.33 13.42
N SER A 65 15.36 -10.30 12.53
CA SER A 65 16.50 -10.39 11.62
C SER A 65 16.51 -9.25 10.60
N VAL A 66 17.71 -8.89 10.11
CA VAL A 66 17.87 -7.87 9.05
C VAL A 66 17.09 -8.26 7.78
N ALA A 67 17.05 -9.56 7.45
CA ALA A 67 16.28 -10.08 6.32
C ALA A 67 14.78 -9.77 6.45
N ARG A 68 14.18 -9.97 7.64
CA ARG A 68 12.76 -9.64 7.85
C ARG A 68 12.48 -8.14 7.87
N ILE A 69 13.46 -7.31 8.25
CA ILE A 69 13.34 -5.84 8.11
C ILE A 69 13.38 -5.45 6.63
N ALA A 70 14.25 -6.07 5.82
CA ALA A 70 14.32 -5.84 4.39
C ALA A 70 13.04 -6.27 3.67
N GLU A 71 12.51 -7.47 3.96
CA GLU A 71 11.26 -7.94 3.38
C GLU A 71 10.08 -7.00 3.69
N TYR A 72 9.93 -6.58 4.95
CA TYR A 72 8.91 -5.62 5.33
C TYR A 72 9.04 -4.32 4.53
N ALA A 73 10.26 -3.80 4.44
CA ALA A 73 10.53 -2.56 3.73
C ALA A 73 10.23 -2.66 2.22
N ILE A 74 10.61 -3.78 1.60
CA ILE A 74 10.29 -4.08 0.20
C ILE A 74 8.78 -4.14 0.00
N LEU A 75 8.06 -4.92 0.82
CA LEU A 75 6.61 -5.03 0.71
C LEU A 75 5.93 -3.67 0.90
N GLN A 76 6.40 -2.85 1.84
CA GLN A 76 5.88 -1.50 2.05
C GLN A 76 6.11 -0.60 0.83
N GLY A 77 7.31 -0.66 0.23
CA GLY A 77 7.61 0.05 -1.02
C GLY A 77 6.73 -0.41 -2.18
N LEU A 78 6.50 -1.72 -2.33
CA LEU A 78 5.62 -2.26 -3.36
C LEU A 78 4.16 -1.82 -3.19
N VAL A 79 3.64 -1.83 -1.96
CA VAL A 79 2.27 -1.35 -1.66
C VAL A 79 2.14 0.14 -1.98
N PHE A 80 3.11 0.95 -1.55
CA PHE A 80 3.12 2.38 -1.84
C PHE A 80 3.22 2.65 -3.34
N ALA A 81 4.10 1.94 -4.04
CA ALA A 81 4.25 2.05 -5.49
C ALA A 81 2.97 1.64 -6.22
N ALA A 82 2.30 0.57 -5.80
CA ALA A 82 1.03 0.14 -6.37
C ALA A 82 -0.04 1.23 -6.19
N PHE A 83 -0.12 1.84 -5.00
CA PHE A 83 -0.99 2.98 -4.76
C PHE A 83 -0.66 4.16 -5.70
N MET A 84 0.60 4.59 -5.74
CA MET A 84 1.02 5.74 -6.54
C MET A 84 0.82 5.52 -8.05
N SER A 85 1.14 4.33 -8.56
CA SER A 85 0.88 3.98 -9.95
C SER A 85 -0.62 3.98 -10.22
N MET A 86 -1.45 3.40 -9.35
CA MET A 86 -2.89 3.39 -9.59
C MET A 86 -3.51 4.79 -9.52
N PHE A 87 -3.11 5.59 -8.54
CA PHE A 87 -3.57 6.96 -8.37
C PHE A 87 -3.10 7.87 -9.51
N GLY A 88 -1.84 7.75 -9.92
CA GLY A 88 -1.28 8.46 -11.07
C GLY A 88 -2.03 8.14 -12.37
N GLY A 89 -2.50 6.90 -12.54
CA GLY A 89 -3.31 6.51 -13.69
C GLY A 89 -4.68 7.18 -13.77
N PHE A 90 -5.20 7.71 -12.66
CA PHE A 90 -6.42 8.53 -12.65
C PHE A 90 -6.12 10.02 -12.83
N MET A 91 -5.09 10.52 -12.16
CA MET A 91 -4.77 11.95 -12.18
C MET A 91 -4.05 12.41 -13.44
N GLN A 92 -3.23 11.54 -14.03
CA GLN A 92 -2.35 11.83 -15.16
C GLN A 92 -2.28 10.59 -16.09
N PRO A 93 -3.39 10.20 -16.72
CA PRO A 93 -3.48 9.00 -17.54
C PRO A 93 -2.48 9.01 -18.71
N GLU A 94 -2.08 10.18 -19.20
CA GLU A 94 -1.13 10.32 -20.30
C GLU A 94 0.28 9.81 -19.95
N LEU A 95 0.66 9.89 -18.66
CA LEU A 95 1.94 9.39 -18.17
C LEU A 95 1.96 7.85 -18.08
N GLN A 96 0.80 7.19 -18.17
CA GLN A 96 0.63 5.73 -18.15
C GLN A 96 0.16 5.18 -19.49
N SER A 97 0.65 5.79 -20.57
CA SER A 97 0.35 5.42 -21.95
C SER A 97 0.72 3.98 -22.34
N SER A 98 1.52 3.26 -21.52
CA SER A 98 1.87 1.86 -21.76
C SER A 98 2.08 1.07 -20.47
N PHE A 99 2.07 -0.26 -20.59
CA PHE A 99 2.48 -1.15 -19.50
C PHE A 99 3.90 -0.85 -19.02
N LEU A 100 4.84 -0.62 -19.94
CA LEU A 100 6.23 -0.34 -19.60
C LEU A 100 6.40 0.98 -18.83
N SER A 101 5.66 2.03 -19.19
CA SER A 101 5.72 3.31 -18.46
C SER A 101 5.13 3.17 -17.05
N THR A 102 4.03 2.44 -16.91
CA THR A 102 3.42 2.11 -15.61
C THR A 102 4.39 1.30 -14.74
N LEU A 103 5.04 0.29 -15.30
CA LEU A 103 6.03 -0.53 -14.60
C LEU A 103 7.26 0.28 -14.16
N ARG A 104 7.73 1.21 -15.01
CA ARG A 104 8.82 2.13 -14.63
C ARG A 104 8.42 3.01 -13.46
N GLN A 105 7.25 3.65 -13.51
CA GLN A 105 6.76 4.46 -12.39
C GLN A 105 6.66 3.65 -11.10
N PHE A 106 6.12 2.43 -11.20
CA PHE A 106 6.05 1.50 -10.08
C PHE A 106 7.44 1.23 -9.50
N ALA A 107 8.41 0.85 -10.34
CA ALA A 107 9.78 0.56 -9.88
C ALA A 107 10.44 1.80 -9.25
N PHE A 108 10.28 2.97 -9.86
CA PHE A 108 10.80 4.23 -9.34
C PHE A 108 10.19 4.63 -8.00
N ALA A 109 8.91 4.32 -7.74
CA ALA A 109 8.31 4.54 -6.45
C ALA A 109 8.73 3.48 -5.42
N ALA A 110 8.82 2.21 -5.83
CA ALA A 110 9.07 1.09 -4.93
C ALA A 110 10.47 1.14 -4.32
N VAL A 111 11.51 1.40 -5.12
CA VAL A 111 12.91 1.36 -4.68
C VAL A 111 13.23 2.38 -3.57
N PRO A 112 13.01 3.70 -3.74
CA PRO A 112 13.37 4.68 -2.72
C PRO A 112 12.54 4.52 -1.44
N VAL A 113 11.26 4.14 -1.56
CA VAL A 113 10.39 3.93 -0.41
C VAL A 113 10.82 2.67 0.37
N SER A 114 11.20 1.61 -0.34
CA SER A 114 11.79 0.42 0.30
C SER A 114 13.08 0.76 1.03
N ALA A 115 13.98 1.51 0.39
CA ALA A 115 15.24 1.93 1.02
C ALA A 115 14.99 2.77 2.29
N PHE A 116 14.06 3.72 2.22
CA PHE A 116 13.67 4.54 3.36
C PHE A 116 13.13 3.71 4.52
N HIS A 117 12.18 2.79 4.26
CA HIS A 117 11.62 1.94 5.31
C HIS A 117 12.65 0.97 5.89
N PHE A 118 13.61 0.49 5.09
CA PHE A 118 14.68 -0.37 5.57
C PHE A 118 15.60 0.37 6.55
N VAL A 119 16.09 1.56 6.16
CA VAL A 119 16.95 2.39 7.02
C VAL A 119 16.22 2.80 8.29
N SER A 120 14.94 3.21 8.18
CA SER A 120 14.10 3.55 9.32
C SER A 120 13.93 2.36 10.28
N GLY A 121 13.67 1.17 9.75
CA GLY A 121 13.55 -0.07 10.53
C GLY A 121 14.84 -0.46 11.25
N LEU A 122 15.99 -0.37 10.59
CA LEU A 122 17.29 -0.61 11.21
C LEU A 122 17.58 0.39 12.33
N ASN A 123 17.30 1.67 12.11
CA ASN A 123 17.49 2.72 13.11
C ASN A 123 16.59 2.50 14.33
N ALA A 124 15.32 2.15 14.11
CA ALA A 124 14.40 1.83 15.20
C ALA A 124 14.86 0.59 15.99
N GLN A 125 15.30 -0.48 15.31
CA GLN A 125 15.87 -1.65 15.98
C GLN A 125 17.11 -1.29 16.80
N LYS A 126 18.02 -0.49 16.24
CA LYS A 126 19.25 -0.07 16.94
C LYS A 126 18.92 0.71 18.22
N LYS A 127 17.95 1.63 18.16
CA LYS A 127 17.46 2.37 19.34
C LYS A 127 16.92 1.42 20.42
N LEU A 128 16.11 0.42 20.03
CA LEU A 128 15.55 -0.57 20.95
C LEU A 128 16.59 -1.50 21.58
N ARG A 129 17.70 -1.77 20.90
CA ARG A 129 18.79 -2.60 21.45
C ARG A 129 19.70 -1.82 22.41
N ALA A 130 19.75 -0.50 22.30
CA ALA A 130 20.53 0.37 23.15
C ALA A 130 19.80 0.79 24.45
N SER A 131 18.51 0.46 24.58
CA SER A 131 17.71 0.56 25.82
C SER A 131 17.63 -0.78 26.55
#